data_AF-A0A287BEC0-F1
#
_entry.id   AF-A0A287BEC0-F1
#
_cell.length_a   1.000
_cell.length_b   1.000
_cell.length_c   1.000
_cell.angle_alpha   90.00
_cell.angle_beta   90.00
_cell.angle_gamma   90.00
#
_symmetry.space_group_name_H-M   'P 1'
#
loop_
_entity.id
_entity.type
_entity.pdbx_description
1 polymer ?
#
loop_
_entity_poly.entity_id
_entity_poly.type
_entity_poly.pdbx_seq_one_letter_code
_entity_poly.pdbx_strand_id
1 'polypeptide(L)'
;LQFFKRSEVKMKNSLLFWGVLVIFVEAVFVTAQDEEESTVLVDNKCKCARITSRIIRSAEDPSQDIVERNIRIIVPLNNRENISDPTSPLRTNFVYHLSDLCKKCDLTEVELDNQIVTATQSNLCDDDIETCYAYDRNKCYTNTVPFTYDGQTKMVQTALTPDSCYPD
;
A
#
# COMPACT_ATOMS: atom_id res chain seq x y z
N LEU A 1 -69.57 1.42 24.34
CA LEU A 1 -68.62 2.02 23.37
C LEU A 1 -67.19 2.03 23.94
N GLN A 2 -66.45 0.93 23.94
CA GLN A 2 -65.01 0.97 24.25
C GLN A 2 -64.16 -0.05 23.46
N PHE A 3 -64.73 -0.75 22.48
CA PHE A 3 -64.02 -1.79 21.73
C PHE A 3 -63.41 -1.37 20.38
N PHE A 4 -63.63 -0.13 19.93
CA PHE A 4 -63.19 0.31 18.58
C PHE A 4 -61.97 1.25 18.56
N LYS A 5 -61.45 1.71 19.70
CA LYS A 5 -60.39 2.74 19.74
C LYS A 5 -58.97 2.20 20.00
N ARG A 6 -58.79 0.87 20.07
CA ARG A 6 -57.50 0.22 20.37
C ARG A 6 -56.75 -0.29 19.12
N SER A 7 -57.43 -0.45 17.98
CA SER A 7 -56.81 -0.88 16.72
C SER A 7 -56.12 0.25 15.95
N GLU A 8 -56.62 1.50 16.09
CA GLU A 8 -56.15 2.66 15.33
C GLU A 8 -54.77 3.18 15.81
N VAL A 9 -54.47 3.01 17.11
CA VAL A 9 -53.18 3.39 17.70
C VAL A 9 -52.06 2.44 17.26
N LYS A 10 -52.38 1.15 17.04
CA LYS A 10 -51.41 0.12 16.67
C LYS A 10 -50.91 0.29 15.22
N MET A 11 -51.80 0.73 14.32
CA MET A 11 -51.48 0.93 12.90
C MET A 11 -50.63 2.19 12.68
N LYS A 12 -50.92 3.28 13.40
CA LYS A 12 -50.14 4.53 13.34
C LYS A 12 -48.71 4.37 13.87
N ASN A 13 -48.52 3.63 14.96
CA ASN A 13 -47.17 3.35 15.46
C ASN A 13 -46.40 2.44 14.49
N SER A 14 -47.04 1.42 13.90
CA SER A 14 -46.37 0.56 12.91
C SER A 14 -45.94 1.31 11.65
N LEU A 15 -46.78 2.23 11.16
CA LEU A 15 -46.48 3.06 9.99
C LEU A 15 -45.35 4.08 10.29
N LEU A 16 -45.35 4.67 11.48
CA LEU A 16 -44.26 5.56 11.92
C LEU A 16 -42.95 4.78 12.09
N PHE A 17 -42.99 3.58 12.66
CA PHE A 17 -41.81 2.72 12.77
C PHE A 17 -41.30 2.31 11.38
N TRP A 18 -42.16 1.97 10.44
CA TRP A 18 -41.75 1.67 9.06
C TRP A 18 -41.18 2.89 8.34
N GLY A 19 -41.79 4.08 8.50
CA GLY A 19 -41.26 5.31 7.92
C GLY A 19 -39.87 5.65 8.46
N VAL A 20 -39.66 5.51 9.77
CA VAL A 20 -38.33 5.69 10.39
C VAL A 20 -37.35 4.63 9.88
N LEU A 21 -37.78 3.37 9.75
CA LEU A 21 -36.91 2.28 9.31
C LEU A 21 -36.49 2.46 7.84
N VAL A 22 -37.37 2.94 6.96
CA VAL A 22 -37.02 3.29 5.57
C VAL A 22 -36.00 4.43 5.52
N ILE A 23 -36.18 5.47 6.33
CA ILE A 23 -35.22 6.58 6.41
C ILE A 23 -33.86 6.10 6.94
N PHE A 24 -33.85 5.23 7.95
CA PHE A 24 -32.61 4.63 8.46
C PHE A 24 -31.94 3.72 7.42
N VAL A 25 -32.71 2.96 6.64
CA VAL A 25 -32.18 2.09 5.58
C VAL A 25 -31.59 2.92 4.43
N GLU A 26 -32.27 3.98 3.99
CA GLU A 26 -31.71 4.90 2.99
C GLU A 26 -30.45 5.62 3.50
N ALA A 27 -30.46 6.09 4.76
CA ALA A 27 -29.29 6.74 5.35
C ALA A 27 -28.10 5.78 5.44
N VAL A 28 -28.32 4.53 5.86
CA VAL A 28 -27.27 3.50 5.90
C VAL A 28 -26.76 3.16 4.49
N PHE A 29 -27.65 3.07 3.51
CA PHE A 29 -27.28 2.75 2.12
C PHE A 29 -26.48 3.88 1.46
N VAL A 30 -26.77 5.14 1.77
CA VAL A 30 -26.00 6.30 1.31
C VAL A 30 -24.63 6.36 2.01
N THR A 31 -24.54 6.10 3.32
CA THR A 31 -23.25 6.09 4.02
C THR A 31 -22.35 4.90 3.66
N ALA A 32 -22.91 3.79 3.21
CA ALA A 32 -22.13 2.62 2.78
C ALA A 32 -21.50 2.79 1.38
N GLN A 33 -21.98 3.73 0.57
CA GLN A 33 -21.38 4.03 -0.75
C GLN A 33 -20.16 4.95 -0.65
N ASP A 34 -20.00 5.70 0.45
CA ASP A 34 -18.85 6.61 0.66
C ASP A 34 -17.57 5.88 1.08
N GLU A 35 -17.64 4.59 1.40
CA GLU A 35 -16.46 3.72 1.49
C GLU A 35 -16.03 3.25 0.09
N GLU A 36 -15.74 4.20 -0.82
CA GLU A 36 -15.02 3.85 -2.05
C GLU A 36 -13.59 3.42 -1.69
N GLU A 37 -13.44 2.12 -1.51
CA GLU A 37 -12.23 1.39 -1.13
C GLU A 37 -11.07 1.75 -2.07
N SER A 38 -10.17 2.64 -1.61
CA SER A 38 -9.00 3.01 -2.41
C SER A 38 -8.08 1.81 -2.57
N THR A 39 -7.85 1.38 -3.81
CA THR A 39 -7.01 0.23 -4.12
C THR A 39 -5.53 0.63 -4.07
N VAL A 40 -4.68 -0.22 -3.47
CA VAL A 40 -3.22 -0.02 -3.52
C VAL A 40 -2.68 -0.61 -4.80
N LEU A 41 -2.13 0.22 -5.68
CA LEU A 41 -1.51 -0.22 -6.92
C LEU A 41 -0.04 -0.58 -6.73
N VAL A 42 0.67 0.23 -5.94
CA VAL A 42 2.11 0.08 -5.69
C VAL A 42 2.43 0.41 -4.24
N ASP A 43 3.27 -0.41 -3.63
CA ASP A 43 3.89 -0.14 -2.33
C ASP A 43 5.39 -0.47 -2.40
N ASN A 44 6.18 0.47 -2.93
CA ASN A 44 7.61 0.29 -3.14
C ASN A 44 8.39 0.71 -1.89
N LYS A 45 8.98 -0.27 -1.19
CA LYS A 45 9.77 -0.05 0.04
C LYS A 45 11.14 0.55 -0.22
N CYS A 46 11.78 0.17 -1.33
CA CYS A 46 13.12 0.61 -1.73
C CYS A 46 13.19 2.13 -1.97
N LYS A 47 12.21 2.69 -2.69
CA LYS A 47 12.06 4.13 -2.96
C LYS A 47 11.04 4.83 -2.06
N CYS A 48 10.44 4.12 -1.10
CA CYS A 48 9.43 4.63 -0.16
C CYS A 48 8.28 5.41 -0.86
N ALA A 49 7.75 4.81 -1.93
CA ALA A 49 6.67 5.38 -2.73
C ALA A 49 5.44 4.48 -2.68
N ARG A 50 4.27 5.07 -2.42
CA ARG A 50 2.98 4.37 -2.40
C ARG A 50 2.01 5.03 -3.39
N ILE A 51 1.38 4.22 -4.22
CA ILE A 51 0.41 4.67 -5.22
C ILE A 51 -0.90 3.96 -4.96
N THR A 52 -1.98 4.74 -4.80
CA THR A 52 -3.33 4.23 -4.66
C THR A 52 -4.22 4.81 -5.76
N SER A 53 -5.29 4.09 -6.09
CA SER A 53 -6.27 4.50 -7.10
C SER A 53 -7.68 4.35 -6.56
N ARG A 54 -8.53 5.31 -6.88
CA ARG A 54 -9.96 5.29 -6.57
C ARG A 54 -10.74 5.72 -7.80
N ILE A 55 -11.85 5.05 -8.08
CA ILE A 55 -12.79 5.45 -9.12
C ILE A 55 -13.93 6.14 -8.41
N ILE A 56 -14.10 7.44 -8.64
CA ILE A 56 -15.18 8.27 -8.11
C ILE A 56 -16.25 8.35 -9.20
N ARG A 57 -17.40 7.73 -8.95
CA ARG A 57 -18.52 7.79 -9.88
C ARG A 57 -19.21 9.13 -9.80
N SER A 58 -19.54 9.73 -10.95
CA SER A 58 -20.29 10.98 -10.97
C SER A 58 -21.73 10.75 -10.53
N ALA A 59 -22.18 11.53 -9.55
CA ALA A 59 -23.58 11.51 -9.11
C ALA A 59 -24.52 12.18 -10.15
N GLU A 60 -23.99 13.04 -11.03
CA GLU A 60 -24.77 13.84 -11.96
C GLU A 60 -24.84 13.25 -13.38
N ASP A 61 -23.74 12.65 -13.85
CA ASP A 61 -23.65 12.08 -15.20
C ASP A 61 -23.12 10.63 -15.14
N PRO A 62 -23.98 9.61 -15.31
CA PRO A 62 -23.57 8.21 -15.22
C PRO A 62 -22.67 7.76 -16.37
N SER A 63 -22.43 8.61 -17.38
CA SER A 63 -21.48 8.34 -18.47
C SER A 63 -20.05 8.79 -18.16
N GLN A 64 -19.83 9.48 -17.03
CA GLN A 64 -18.54 10.04 -16.65
C GLN A 64 -18.11 9.56 -15.27
N ASP A 65 -16.92 8.97 -15.20
CA ASP A 65 -16.26 8.61 -13.95
C ASP A 65 -14.91 9.32 -13.83
N ILE A 66 -14.53 9.67 -12.61
CA ILE A 66 -13.21 10.26 -12.32
C ILE A 66 -12.31 9.18 -11.72
N VAL A 67 -11.18 8.90 -12.37
CA VAL A 67 -10.17 7.99 -11.83
C VAL A 67 -9.10 8.81 -11.11
N GLU A 68 -9.18 8.84 -9.79
CA GLU A 68 -8.21 9.50 -8.92
C GLU A 68 -7.01 8.58 -8.70
N ARG A 69 -5.80 9.14 -8.84
CA ARG A 69 -4.54 8.45 -8.53
C ARG A 69 -3.74 9.27 -7.52
N ASN A 70 -3.56 8.70 -6.34
CA ASN A 70 -2.83 9.31 -5.24
C ASN A 70 -1.42 8.75 -5.16
N ILE A 71 -0.41 9.63 -5.18
CA ILE A 71 1.01 9.26 -5.11
C ILE A 71 1.59 9.88 -3.84
N ARG A 72 2.08 9.03 -2.94
CA ARG A 72 2.78 9.43 -1.72
C ARG A 72 4.24 9.03 -1.81
N ILE A 73 5.14 10.00 -1.64
CA ILE A 73 6.60 9.79 -1.63
C ILE A 73 7.14 10.28 -0.29
N ILE A 74 7.99 9.48 0.36
CA ILE A 74 8.72 9.88 1.56
C ILE A 74 10.19 10.06 1.19
N VAL A 75 10.69 11.29 1.33
CA VAL A 75 12.08 11.62 0.97
C VAL A 75 12.98 11.51 2.21
N PRO A 76 13.94 10.57 2.26
CA PRO A 76 14.84 10.44 3.38
C PRO A 76 16.00 11.44 3.27
N LEU A 77 15.93 12.51 4.06
CA LEU A 77 16.87 13.64 3.96
C LEU A 77 18.30 13.35 4.45
N ASN A 78 18.48 12.28 5.23
CA ASN A 78 19.76 11.91 5.82
C ASN A 78 20.33 10.59 5.26
N ASN A 79 19.71 10.03 4.22
CA ASN A 79 20.19 8.79 3.63
C ASN A 79 21.33 9.05 2.64
N ARG A 80 22.14 8.01 2.49
CA ARG A 80 23.35 8.01 1.67
C ARG A 80 23.01 7.62 0.23
N GLU A 81 23.88 7.94 -0.73
CA GLU A 81 23.70 7.50 -2.12
C GLU A 81 23.72 5.97 -2.23
N ASN A 82 24.69 5.33 -1.58
CA ASN A 82 24.70 3.89 -1.37
C ASN A 82 24.33 3.61 0.08
N ILE A 83 23.10 3.16 0.33
CA ILE A 83 22.62 2.92 1.70
C ILE A 83 23.39 1.79 2.42
N SER A 84 24.05 0.89 1.69
CA SER A 84 24.88 -0.16 2.28
C SER A 84 26.29 0.33 2.63
N ASP A 85 26.73 1.46 2.06
CA ASP A 85 28.02 2.07 2.32
C ASP A 85 27.86 3.38 3.12
N PRO A 86 28.14 3.36 4.43
CA PRO A 86 28.00 4.53 5.29
C PRO A 86 28.99 5.65 4.95
N THR A 87 30.02 5.39 4.13
CA THR A 87 31.00 6.40 3.69
C THR A 87 30.56 7.19 2.47
N SER A 88 29.53 6.72 1.76
CA SER A 88 29.01 7.41 0.58
C SER A 88 28.40 8.79 0.95
N PRO A 89 28.36 9.76 0.00
CA PRO A 89 27.81 11.07 0.30
C PRO A 89 26.29 11.00 0.58
N LEU A 90 25.76 12.07 1.19
CA LEU A 90 24.32 12.20 1.36
C LEU A 90 23.65 12.36 0.00
N ARG A 91 22.54 11.64 -0.19
CA ARG A 91 21.75 11.75 -1.43
C ARG A 91 20.97 13.07 -1.42
N THR A 92 21.14 13.85 -2.47
CA THR A 92 20.42 15.12 -2.68
C THR A 92 19.42 15.05 -3.84
N ASN A 93 19.62 14.12 -4.77
CA ASN A 93 18.77 13.94 -5.95
C ASN A 93 17.95 12.65 -5.85
N PHE A 94 16.63 12.77 -6.03
CA PHE A 94 15.69 11.65 -5.96
C PHE A 94 14.85 11.61 -7.25
N VAL A 95 14.95 10.53 -8.00
CA VAL A 95 14.29 10.37 -9.31
C VAL A 95 13.34 9.18 -9.27
N TYR A 96 12.07 9.43 -9.57
CA TYR A 96 11.00 8.44 -9.52
C TYR A 96 10.39 8.28 -10.91
N HIS A 97 10.72 7.19 -11.60
CA HIS A 97 10.03 6.79 -12.81
C HIS A 97 8.85 5.90 -12.45
N LEU A 98 7.66 6.26 -12.91
CA LEU A 98 6.44 5.50 -12.62
C LEU A 98 6.51 4.07 -13.18
N SER A 99 7.17 3.87 -14.32
CA SER A 99 7.45 2.56 -14.91
C SER A 99 8.21 1.65 -13.95
N ASP A 100 9.23 2.20 -13.27
CA ASP A 100 10.10 1.44 -12.36
C ASP A 100 9.38 1.13 -11.05
N LEU A 101 8.49 2.03 -10.60
CA LEU A 101 7.69 1.81 -9.40
C LEU A 101 6.59 0.76 -9.63
N CYS A 102 5.99 0.73 -10.82
CA CYS A 102 4.88 -0.15 -11.16
C CYS A 102 5.31 -1.51 -11.74
N LYS A 103 6.60 -1.76 -11.96
CA LYS A 103 7.08 -3.04 -12.50
C LYS A 103 6.75 -4.17 -11.51
N LYS A 104 6.25 -5.30 -12.04
CA LYS A 104 6.02 -6.53 -11.29
C LYS A 104 6.97 -7.59 -11.79
N CYS A 105 7.97 -7.92 -10.98
CA CYS A 105 9.00 -8.89 -11.30
C CYS A 105 8.73 -10.28 -10.72
N ASP A 106 7.70 -10.41 -9.90
CA ASP A 106 7.28 -11.68 -9.35
C ASP A 106 6.66 -12.55 -10.45
N LEU A 107 7.09 -13.81 -10.50
CA LEU A 107 6.48 -14.82 -11.33
C LEU A 107 5.05 -15.08 -10.88
N THR A 108 4.14 -15.27 -11.83
CA THR A 108 2.76 -15.63 -11.55
C THR A 108 2.39 -16.90 -12.30
N GLU A 109 1.49 -17.67 -11.70
CA GLU A 109 0.89 -18.82 -12.37
C GLU A 109 -0.33 -18.35 -13.17
N VAL A 110 -0.45 -18.84 -14.40
CA VAL A 110 -1.58 -18.58 -15.29
C VAL A 110 -2.11 -19.93 -15.77
N GLU A 111 -3.41 -20.13 -15.65
CA GLU A 111 -4.09 -21.31 -16.18
C GLU A 111 -4.45 -21.09 -17.65
N LEU A 112 -3.92 -21.94 -18.52
CA LEU A 112 -4.23 -21.98 -19.94
C LEU A 112 -4.82 -23.37 -20.25
N ASP A 113 -6.13 -23.38 -20.52
CA ASP A 113 -6.95 -24.58 -20.69
C ASP A 113 -6.84 -25.54 -19.49
N ASN A 114 -6.02 -26.59 -19.60
CA ASN A 114 -5.82 -27.62 -18.58
C ASN A 114 -4.38 -27.63 -18.04
N GLN A 115 -3.60 -26.55 -18.24
CA GLN A 115 -2.21 -26.45 -17.81
C GLN A 115 -1.98 -25.17 -17.03
N ILE A 116 -1.23 -25.30 -15.93
CA ILE A 116 -0.74 -24.16 -15.14
C ILE A 116 0.67 -23.85 -15.63
N VAL A 117 0.88 -22.65 -16.16
CA VAL A 117 2.18 -22.18 -16.63
C VAL A 117 2.65 -21.01 -15.79
N THR A 118 3.96 -20.95 -15.54
CA THR A 118 4.59 -19.82 -14.86
C THR A 118 4.95 -18.75 -15.90
N ALA A 119 4.47 -17.52 -15.69
CA ALA A 119 4.69 -16.39 -16.58
C ALA A 119 5.31 -15.20 -15.83
N THR A 120 6.12 -14.43 -16.55
CA THR A 120 6.59 -13.12 -16.12
C THR A 120 5.56 -12.04 -16.49
N GLN A 121 5.38 -11.03 -15.62
CA GLN A 121 4.42 -9.94 -15.85
C GLN A 121 5.07 -8.65 -16.38
N SER A 122 6.39 -8.61 -16.50
CA SER A 122 7.15 -7.42 -16.89
C SER A 122 8.36 -7.81 -17.73
N ASN A 123 8.69 -6.94 -18.70
CA ASN A 123 9.87 -7.07 -19.56
C ASN A 123 11.08 -6.29 -19.01
N LEU A 124 10.93 -5.57 -17.90
CA LEU A 124 11.90 -4.60 -17.34
C LEU A 124 12.56 -5.10 -16.04
N CYS A 125 12.56 -6.40 -15.83
CA CYS A 125 13.06 -7.03 -14.62
C CYS A 125 14.46 -7.63 -14.82
N ASP A 126 15.31 -6.92 -15.58
CA ASP A 126 16.73 -7.25 -15.61
C ASP A 126 17.33 -7.08 -14.21
N ASP A 127 18.38 -7.85 -13.91
CA ASP A 127 19.13 -7.88 -12.65
C ASP A 127 19.86 -6.56 -12.31
N ASP A 128 19.48 -5.46 -12.96
CA ASP A 128 19.97 -4.12 -12.63
C ASP A 128 19.59 -3.81 -11.18
N ILE A 129 20.62 -3.79 -10.33
CA ILE A 129 20.54 -3.55 -8.91
C ILE A 129 19.86 -2.19 -8.69
N GLU A 130 18.55 -2.20 -8.44
CA GLU A 130 17.78 -0.99 -8.21
C GLU A 130 18.37 -0.26 -6.99
N THR A 131 18.79 0.98 -7.20
CA THR A 131 19.35 1.75 -6.11
C THR A 131 18.24 2.20 -5.16
N CYS A 132 18.28 1.69 -3.93
CA CYS A 132 17.31 2.07 -2.90
C CYS A 132 17.61 3.41 -2.25
N TYR A 133 16.53 4.11 -1.90
CA TYR A 133 16.54 5.40 -1.23
C TYR A 133 16.34 5.26 0.27
N ALA A 134 15.57 4.26 0.70
CA ALA A 134 15.29 3.95 2.08
C ALA A 134 15.69 2.50 2.42
N TYR A 135 15.93 2.26 3.70
CA TYR A 135 16.07 0.90 4.24
C TYR A 135 14.69 0.23 4.34
N ASP A 136 14.63 -1.05 4.01
CA ASP A 136 13.47 -1.88 4.31
C ASP A 136 13.53 -2.33 5.78
N ARG A 137 12.47 -2.05 6.55
CA ARG A 137 12.39 -2.42 7.98
C ARG A 137 12.50 -3.93 8.20
N ASN A 138 12.14 -4.73 7.19
CA ASN A 138 12.12 -6.18 7.30
C ASN A 138 13.39 -6.84 6.76
N LYS A 139 14.39 -6.05 6.33
CA LYS A 139 15.66 -6.57 5.80
C LYS A 139 16.82 -6.10 6.67
N CYS A 140 17.71 -7.02 6.98
CA CYS A 140 18.97 -6.71 7.65
C CYS A 140 19.97 -6.08 6.67
N TYR A 141 20.47 -4.90 7.02
CA TYR A 141 21.57 -4.25 6.31
C TYR A 141 22.81 -4.25 7.20
N THR A 142 23.95 -4.69 6.65
CA THR A 142 25.21 -4.78 7.39
C THR A 142 26.36 -4.17 6.61
N ASN A 143 27.39 -3.72 7.31
CA ASN A 143 28.64 -3.31 6.73
C ASN A 143 29.82 -4.04 7.39
N THR A 144 30.90 -4.25 6.64
CA THR A 144 32.11 -4.90 7.14
C THR A 144 33.18 -3.85 7.38
N VAL A 145 33.64 -3.73 8.62
CA VAL A 145 34.65 -2.75 9.03
C VAL A 145 35.92 -3.44 9.51
N PRO A 146 37.12 -2.93 9.14
CA PRO A 146 38.37 -3.42 9.69
C PRO A 146 38.52 -2.93 11.14
N PHE A 147 38.74 -3.86 12.06
CA PHE A 147 38.97 -3.59 13.47
C PHE A 147 40.30 -4.20 13.92
N THR A 148 41.17 -3.39 14.53
CA THR A 148 42.49 -3.86 14.99
C THR A 148 42.41 -4.24 16.46
N TYR A 149 42.76 -5.49 16.77
CA TYR A 149 42.83 -6.01 18.13
C TYR A 149 44.04 -6.93 18.26
N ASP A 150 44.85 -6.71 19.31
CA ASP A 150 46.07 -7.50 19.57
C ASP A 150 47.06 -7.55 18.38
N GLY A 151 47.23 -6.41 17.70
CA GLY A 151 48.09 -6.29 16.52
C GLY A 151 47.57 -6.99 15.25
N GLN A 152 46.41 -7.65 15.29
CA GLN A 152 45.77 -8.26 14.14
C GLN A 152 44.56 -7.44 13.67
N THR A 153 44.46 -7.19 12.36
CA THR A 153 43.27 -6.60 11.74
C THR A 153 42.26 -7.70 11.45
N LYS A 154 41.06 -7.61 12.06
CA LYS A 154 39.94 -8.51 11.80
C LYS A 154 38.82 -7.74 11.11
N MET A 155 38.19 -8.39 10.12
CA MET A 155 37.01 -7.84 9.47
C MET A 155 35.78 -8.20 10.32
N VAL A 156 35.14 -7.18 10.90
CA VAL A 156 33.99 -7.34 11.77
C VAL A 156 32.74 -6.85 11.05
N GLN A 157 31.67 -7.64 11.10
CA GLN A 157 30.38 -7.26 10.55
C GLN A 157 29.63 -6.39 11.58
N THR A 158 29.06 -5.29 11.10
CA THR A 158 28.31 -4.31 11.90
C THR A 158 26.91 -4.15 11.31
N ALA A 159 25.88 -4.12 12.15
CA ALA A 159 24.51 -3.92 11.71
C ALA A 159 24.22 -2.43 11.49
N LEU A 160 23.73 -2.08 10.30
CA LEU A 160 23.21 -0.74 9.99
C LEU A 160 21.76 -0.60 10.46
N THR A 161 20.98 -1.70 10.44
CA THR A 161 19.58 -1.77 10.89
C THR A 161 19.41 -2.82 12.00
N PRO A 162 19.82 -2.53 13.25
CA PRO A 162 19.96 -3.53 14.31
C PRO A 162 18.68 -4.32 14.61
N ASP A 163 17.52 -3.65 14.63
CA ASP A 163 16.22 -4.27 14.93
C ASP A 163 15.85 -5.42 13.97
N SER A 164 16.37 -5.38 12.73
CA SER A 164 16.10 -6.35 11.68
C SER A 164 17.18 -7.44 11.52
N CYS A 165 18.25 -7.37 12.33
CA CYS A 165 19.47 -8.18 12.17
C CYS A 165 19.68 -9.21 13.31
N TYR A 166 18.65 -9.50 14.09
CA TYR A 166 18.73 -10.57 15.08
C TYR A 166 18.73 -11.94 14.37
N PRO A 167 19.67 -12.85 14.70
CA PRO A 167 19.57 -14.23 14.26
C PRO A 167 18.43 -14.91 15.00
N ASP A 168 17.58 -15.62 14.26
CA ASP A 168 16.51 -16.46 14.82
C ASP A 168 17.08 -17.65 15.63
#